data_AF-A0A959KR26-F1
#
_entry.id   AF-A0A959KR26-F1
#
_cell.length_a   1.000
_cell.length_b   1.000
_cell.length_c   1.000
_cell.angle_alpha   90.00
_cell.angle_beta   90.00
_cell.angle_gamma   90.00
#
_symmetry.space_group_name_H-M   'P 1'
#
loop_
_entity.id
_entity.type
_entity.pdbx_description
1 polymer ?
#
loop_
_entity_poly.entity_id
_entity_poly.type
_entity_poly.pdbx_seq_one_letter_code
_entity_poly.pdbx_strand_id
1 'polypeptide(L)'
;MQDPAHTYAEPGEYDVCLTAGNSAGSSQICETITVVLPPEAAFSFVDQGDGVVVFTDQSIYDPTSWSWDFGDGNTSTMQDPTHTYAASGDYTVCLTVANSEGSDEACQDLMIVVTSVDEPLAAGALRVAPNPAADWVRFEWQSPSADPVEVTVSDLLGRVLHRS
;
A
#
# COMPACT_ATOMS: atom_id res chain seq x y z
N MET A 1 -49.57 -18.26 -19.46
CA MET A 1 -48.85 -17.02 -19.17
C MET A 1 -47.41 -17.30 -19.45
N GLN A 2 -46.74 -16.46 -20.24
CA GLN A 2 -45.32 -16.56 -20.49
C GLN A 2 -44.72 -15.39 -19.73
N ASP A 3 -43.83 -15.66 -18.78
CA ASP A 3 -43.13 -14.65 -18.00
C ASP A 3 -41.75 -14.45 -18.64
N PRO A 4 -41.59 -13.49 -19.56
CA PRO A 4 -40.30 -13.23 -20.16
C PRO A 4 -39.34 -12.70 -19.10
N ALA A 5 -38.11 -13.23 -19.09
CA ALA A 5 -37.03 -12.77 -18.23
C ALA A 5 -35.93 -12.12 -19.08
N HIS A 6 -35.29 -11.09 -18.54
CA HIS A 6 -34.14 -10.42 -19.14
C HIS A 6 -33.06 -10.18 -18.07
N THR A 7 -31.80 -10.19 -18.48
CA THR A 7 -30.65 -9.95 -17.60
C THR A 7 -29.83 -8.80 -18.19
N TYR A 8 -29.58 -7.78 -17.37
CA TYR A 8 -28.77 -6.63 -17.74
C TYR A 8 -27.31 -6.90 -17.36
N ALA A 9 -26.40 -6.69 -18.31
CA ALA A 9 -24.97 -6.92 -18.10
C ALA A 9 -24.21 -5.66 -17.66
N GLU A 10 -24.84 -4.48 -17.78
CA GLU A 10 -24.26 -3.19 -17.41
C GLU A 10 -25.18 -2.50 -16.40
N PRO A 11 -24.62 -1.72 -15.47
CA PRO A 11 -25.44 -0.89 -14.58
C PRO A 11 -26.05 0.28 -15.38
N GLY A 12 -27.16 0.80 -14.88
CA GLY A 12 -27.80 1.97 -15.48
C GLY A 12 -29.30 2.02 -15.26
N GLU A 13 -29.90 3.08 -15.80
CA GLU A 13 -31.35 3.22 -15.86
C GLU A 13 -31.87 2.66 -17.17
N TYR A 14 -32.87 1.78 -17.09
CA TYR A 14 -33.49 1.14 -18.23
C TYR A 14 -35.00 1.36 -18.21
N ASP A 15 -35.55 1.80 -19.34
CA ASP A 15 -37.00 1.84 -19.52
C ASP A 15 -37.50 0.50 -20.08
N VAL A 16 -38.34 -0.18 -19.29
CA VAL A 16 -38.99 -1.42 -19.67
C VAL A 16 -40.41 -1.12 -20.12
N CYS A 17 -40.68 -1.35 -21.41
CA CYS A 17 -41.98 -1.03 -21.99
C CYS A 17 -42.78 -2.29 -22.36
N LEU A 18 -44.03 -2.35 -21.91
CA LEU A 18 -45.03 -3.30 -22.37
C LEU A 18 -45.88 -2.64 -23.48
N THR A 19 -45.86 -3.22 -24.67
CA THR A 19 -46.72 -2.79 -25.79
C THR A 19 -47.81 -3.83 -26.04
N ALA A 20 -49.06 -3.39 -26.02
CA ALA A 20 -50.21 -4.21 -26.38
C ALA A 20 -50.89 -3.61 -27.62
N GLY A 21 -51.18 -4.43 -28.62
CA GLY A 21 -51.83 -3.94 -29.84
C GLY A 21 -52.59 -5.01 -30.61
N ASN A 22 -53.50 -4.56 -31.47
CA ASN A 22 -54.25 -5.37 -32.43
C ASN A 22 -54.42 -4.62 -33.75
N SER A 23 -55.27 -5.11 -34.65
CA SER A 23 -55.50 -4.53 -35.98
C SER A 23 -56.04 -3.09 -35.97
N ALA A 24 -56.56 -2.60 -34.84
CA ALA A 24 -57.08 -1.25 -34.69
C ALA A 24 -56.06 -0.26 -34.11
N GLY A 25 -54.96 -0.73 -33.53
CA GLY A 25 -53.92 0.12 -32.95
C GLY A 25 -53.14 -0.54 -31.81
N SER A 26 -52.25 0.23 -31.19
CA SER A 26 -51.41 -0.21 -30.07
C SER A 26 -51.34 0.84 -28.96
N SER A 27 -51.19 0.37 -27.72
CA SER A 27 -50.87 1.16 -26.54
C SER A 27 -49.56 0.68 -25.92
N GLN A 28 -48.83 1.58 -25.28
CA GLN A 28 -47.58 1.28 -24.59
C GLN A 28 -47.61 1.86 -23.18
N ILE A 29 -47.05 1.13 -22.22
CA ILE A 29 -46.73 1.60 -20.88
C ILE A 29 -45.26 1.25 -20.60
N CYS A 30 -44.54 2.14 -19.92
CA CYS A 30 -43.14 1.96 -19.58
C CYS A 30 -42.93 2.16 -18.07
N GLU A 31 -41.95 1.46 -17.52
CA GLU A 31 -41.45 1.61 -16.15
C GLU A 31 -39.93 1.70 -16.19
N THR A 32 -39.36 2.68 -15.48
CA THR A 32 -37.92 2.84 -15.36
C THR A 32 -37.41 2.00 -14.20
N ILE A 33 -36.37 1.22 -14.46
CA ILE A 33 -35.66 0.43 -13.44
C ILE A 33 -34.20 0.89 -13.35
N THR A 34 -33.60 0.75 -12.18
CA THR A 34 -32.16 0.98 -11.98
C THR A 34 -31.48 -0.36 -11.74
N VAL A 35 -30.44 -0.63 -12.51
CA VAL A 35 -29.58 -1.81 -12.36
C VAL A 35 -28.28 -1.38 -11.70
N VAL A 36 -27.96 -2.02 -10.58
CA VAL A 36 -26.68 -1.89 -9.87
C VAL A 36 -26.02 -3.27 -9.88
N LEU A 37 -24.70 -3.31 -10.03
CA LEU A 37 -23.91 -4.54 -9.99
C LEU A 37 -23.04 -4.56 -8.73
N PRO A 38 -22.61 -5.73 -8.24
CA PRO A 38 -21.53 -5.79 -7.25
C PRO A 38 -20.28 -5.09 -7.81
N PRO A 39 -19.43 -4.51 -6.96
CA PRO A 39 -18.23 -3.82 -7.43
C PRO A 39 -17.28 -4.79 -8.12
N GLU A 40 -16.47 -4.29 -9.06
CA GLU A 40 -15.31 -5.00 -9.59
C GLU A 40 -14.06 -4.33 -9.00
N ALA A 41 -13.31 -5.09 -8.20
CA ALA A 41 -12.18 -4.59 -7.46
C ALA A 41 -11.00 -4.35 -8.41
N ALA A 42 -10.42 -3.16 -8.35
CA ALA A 42 -9.19 -2.86 -9.08
C ALA A 42 -8.41 -1.77 -8.38
N PHE A 43 -7.09 -1.81 -8.51
CA PHE A 43 -6.23 -0.76 -7.96
C PHE A 43 -4.92 -0.65 -8.71
N SER A 44 -4.24 0.48 -8.47
CA SER A 44 -2.86 0.70 -8.85
C SER A 44 -2.05 1.19 -7.65
N PHE A 45 -0.72 1.18 -7.79
CA PHE A 45 0.17 1.68 -6.74
C PHE A 45 1.37 2.41 -7.34
N VAL A 46 1.97 3.28 -6.53
CA VAL A 46 3.24 3.96 -6.82
C VAL A 46 4.18 3.76 -5.63
N ASP A 47 5.29 3.05 -5.87
CA ASP A 47 6.39 2.96 -4.92
C ASP A 47 7.16 4.28 -4.90
N GLN A 48 7.15 4.97 -3.77
CA GLN A 48 7.86 6.23 -3.52
C GLN A 48 9.30 5.99 -3.03
N GLY A 49 9.69 4.72 -2.83
CA GLY A 49 10.95 4.31 -2.26
C GLY A 49 10.90 4.23 -0.73
N ASP A 50 11.94 3.58 -0.19
CA ASP A 50 12.13 3.41 1.25
C ASP A 50 10.94 2.79 2.00
N GLY A 51 10.27 1.84 1.33
CA GLY A 51 9.09 1.17 1.87
C GLY A 51 7.79 1.99 1.81
N VAL A 52 7.78 3.21 1.27
CA VAL A 52 6.57 4.04 1.18
C VAL A 52 5.84 3.78 -0.13
N VAL A 53 4.58 3.35 -0.07
CA VAL A 53 3.76 3.05 -1.24
C VAL A 53 2.43 3.78 -1.15
N VAL A 54 2.05 4.44 -2.23
CA VAL A 54 0.74 5.09 -2.39
C VAL A 54 -0.15 4.19 -3.23
N PHE A 55 -1.32 3.82 -2.71
CA PHE A 55 -2.32 3.03 -3.42
C PHE A 55 -3.44 3.93 -3.94
N THR A 56 -3.99 3.57 -5.09
CA THR A 56 -5.11 4.28 -5.71
C THR A 56 -6.17 3.28 -6.13
N ASP A 57 -7.37 3.45 -5.61
CA ASP A 57 -8.55 2.67 -5.99
C ASP A 57 -8.93 2.94 -7.45
N GLN A 58 -9.22 1.86 -8.18
CA GLN A 58 -9.69 1.89 -9.57
C GLN A 58 -10.97 1.06 -9.73
N SER A 59 -11.58 0.67 -8.63
CA SER A 59 -12.77 -0.18 -8.62
C SER A 59 -13.95 0.52 -9.29
N ILE A 60 -14.82 -0.27 -9.93
CA ILE A 60 -16.01 0.22 -10.64
C ILE A 60 -17.29 -0.31 -9.99
N TYR A 61 -18.45 0.16 -10.49
CA TYR A 61 -19.78 -0.17 -9.99
C TYR A 61 -20.06 0.28 -8.55
N ASP A 62 -19.69 1.53 -8.25
CA ASP A 62 -20.06 2.28 -7.05
C ASP A 62 -19.74 1.57 -5.72
N PRO A 63 -18.45 1.25 -5.45
CA PRO A 63 -18.04 0.75 -4.15
C PRO A 63 -18.38 1.77 -3.04
N THR A 64 -18.82 1.25 -1.89
CA THR A 64 -19.19 2.06 -0.71
C THR A 64 -18.29 1.80 0.49
N SER A 65 -17.41 0.81 0.41
CA SER A 65 -16.45 0.45 1.45
C SER A 65 -15.22 -0.20 0.84
N TRP A 66 -14.07 -0.01 1.51
CA TRP A 66 -12.75 -0.52 1.12
C TRP A 66 -12.11 -1.21 2.32
N SER A 67 -11.41 -2.31 2.05
CA SER A 67 -10.58 -3.03 3.01
C SER A 67 -9.29 -3.45 2.31
N TRP A 68 -8.19 -2.87 2.75
CA TRP A 68 -6.85 -3.19 2.28
C TRP A 68 -6.17 -4.13 3.25
N ASP A 69 -5.54 -5.19 2.72
CA ASP A 69 -4.53 -5.99 3.40
C ASP A 69 -3.20 -5.79 2.65
N PHE A 70 -2.19 -5.26 3.34
CA PHE A 70 -0.89 -4.97 2.73
C PHE A 70 0.05 -6.18 2.70
N GLY A 71 -0.36 -7.33 3.23
CA GLY A 71 0.45 -8.56 3.25
C GLY A 71 1.55 -8.57 4.32
N ASP A 72 1.70 -7.49 5.10
CA ASP A 72 2.62 -7.37 6.24
C ASP A 72 1.91 -7.48 7.60
N GLY A 73 0.61 -7.77 7.59
CA GLY A 73 -0.27 -7.83 8.76
C GLY A 73 -0.95 -6.50 9.11
N ASN A 74 -0.65 -5.41 8.39
CA ASN A 74 -1.37 -4.14 8.52
C ASN A 74 -2.50 -4.03 7.49
N THR A 75 -3.53 -3.24 7.84
CA THR A 75 -4.73 -3.04 7.02
C THR A 75 -5.16 -1.57 6.98
N SER A 76 -5.98 -1.20 6.00
CA SER A 76 -6.60 0.13 5.92
C SER A 76 -8.04 0.07 5.40
N THR A 77 -8.87 1.05 5.78
CA THR A 77 -10.23 1.22 5.25
C THR A 77 -10.39 2.51 4.44
N MET A 78 -9.29 3.23 4.19
CA MET A 78 -9.29 4.40 3.31
C MET A 78 -9.40 3.95 1.85
N GLN A 79 -10.06 4.74 1.01
CA GLN A 79 -10.13 4.48 -0.43
C GLN A 79 -8.73 4.48 -1.07
N ASP A 80 -7.96 5.55 -0.84
CA ASP A 80 -6.60 5.72 -1.38
C ASP A 80 -5.57 5.83 -0.23
N PRO A 81 -5.12 4.71 0.37
CA PRO A 81 -4.18 4.75 1.47
C PRO A 81 -2.73 4.98 1.01
N THR A 82 -1.93 5.55 1.90
CA THR A 82 -0.46 5.46 1.84
C THR A 82 -0.01 4.50 2.94
N HIS A 83 0.85 3.55 2.61
CA HIS A 83 1.40 2.56 3.55
C HIS A 83 2.93 2.62 3.58
N THR A 84 3.50 2.26 4.72
CA THR A 84 4.96 2.18 4.90
C THR A 84 5.34 0.80 5.41
N TYR A 85 6.10 0.07 4.60
CA TYR A 85 6.66 -1.23 4.94
C TYR A 85 7.94 -1.06 5.76
N ALA A 86 8.04 -1.80 6.87
CA ALA A 86 9.18 -1.72 7.77
C ALA A 86 10.43 -2.50 7.29
N ALA A 87 10.26 -3.43 6.35
CA ALA A 87 11.33 -4.28 5.85
C ALA A 87 11.20 -4.51 4.35
N SER A 88 12.33 -4.78 3.70
CA SER A 88 12.35 -5.25 2.31
C SER A 88 11.76 -6.65 2.21
N GLY A 89 11.02 -6.93 1.14
CA GLY A 89 10.40 -8.22 0.92
C GLY A 89 9.37 -8.21 -0.20
N ASP A 90 8.86 -9.39 -0.53
CA ASP A 90 7.72 -9.56 -1.43
C ASP A 90 6.44 -9.60 -0.59
N TYR A 91 5.48 -8.75 -0.94
CA TYR A 91 4.19 -8.61 -0.25
C TYR A 91 3.05 -8.79 -1.25
N THR A 92 2.03 -9.56 -0.88
CA THR A 92 0.78 -9.66 -1.64
C THR A 92 -0.22 -8.67 -1.05
N VAL A 93 -0.54 -7.63 -1.81
CA VAL A 93 -1.52 -6.60 -1.40
C VAL A 93 -2.88 -6.96 -1.96
N CYS A 94 -3.91 -6.97 -1.12
CA CYS A 94 -5.28 -7.24 -1.52
C CYS A 94 -6.19 -6.04 -1.18
N LEU A 95 -7.08 -5.70 -2.12
CA LEU A 95 -8.17 -4.75 -1.94
C LEU A 95 -9.49 -5.49 -2.06
N THR A 96 -10.27 -5.48 -0.98
CA THR A 96 -11.68 -5.88 -0.99
C THR A 96 -12.56 -4.63 -1.02
N VAL A 97 -13.49 -4.55 -1.98
CA VAL A 97 -14.49 -3.48 -2.06
C VAL A 97 -15.90 -4.05 -1.99
N ALA A 98 -16.85 -3.28 -1.44
CA ALA A 98 -18.25 -3.73 -1.33
C ALA A 98 -19.27 -2.61 -1.52
N ASN A 99 -20.44 -2.97 -2.04
CA ASN A 99 -21.66 -2.15 -2.10
C ASN A 99 -22.88 -2.98 -1.63
N SER A 100 -24.10 -2.49 -1.86
CA SER A 100 -25.33 -3.19 -1.45
C SER A 100 -25.57 -4.50 -2.19
N GLU A 101 -24.98 -4.66 -3.38
CA GLU A 101 -25.18 -5.81 -4.26
C GLU A 101 -24.15 -6.91 -4.03
N GLY A 102 -23.02 -6.60 -3.41
CA GLY A 102 -22.01 -7.58 -3.04
C GLY A 102 -20.62 -6.99 -2.82
N SER A 103 -19.61 -7.84 -2.97
CA SER A 103 -18.21 -7.50 -2.78
C SER A 103 -17.33 -8.24 -3.77
N ASP A 104 -16.17 -7.68 -4.05
CA ASP A 104 -15.13 -8.30 -4.87
C ASP A 104 -13.74 -8.01 -4.30
N GLU A 105 -12.75 -8.82 -4.69
CA GLU A 105 -11.38 -8.73 -4.21
C GLU A 105 -10.37 -8.81 -5.36
N ALA A 106 -9.39 -7.91 -5.34
CA ALA A 106 -8.24 -7.94 -6.23
C ALA A 106 -6.94 -7.97 -5.42
N CYS A 107 -5.99 -8.81 -5.84
CA CYS A 107 -4.67 -8.89 -5.22
C CYS A 107 -3.54 -8.70 -6.24
N GLN A 108 -2.45 -8.03 -5.83
CA GLN A 108 -1.23 -7.84 -6.63
C GLN A 108 0.02 -8.03 -5.75
N ASP A 109 1.05 -8.68 -6.30
CA ASP A 109 2.34 -8.84 -5.64
C ASP A 109 3.23 -7.61 -5.86
N LEU A 110 3.92 -7.19 -4.81
CA LEU A 110 4.79 -6.03 -4.75
C LEU A 110 6.11 -6.37 -4.07
N MET A 111 7.24 -6.11 -4.75
CA MET A 111 8.57 -6.20 -4.17
C MET A 111 8.97 -4.84 -3.59
N ILE A 112 9.24 -4.80 -2.29
CA ILE A 112 9.64 -3.61 -1.55
C ILE A 112 11.12 -3.65 -1.22
N VAL A 113 11.78 -2.50 -1.38
CA VAL A 113 13.15 -2.27 -0.91
C VAL A 113 13.17 -1.08 0.05
N VAL A 114 13.50 -1.35 1.31
CA VAL A 114 13.81 -0.34 2.32
C VAL A 114 15.31 -0.06 2.28
N THR A 115 15.68 1.20 2.12
CA THR A 115 17.08 1.64 1.96
C THR A 115 17.63 2.30 3.22
N SER A 116 16.76 2.80 4.09
CA SER A 116 17.11 3.32 5.41
C SER A 116 17.12 2.17 6.42
N VAL A 117 18.22 1.41 6.44
CA VAL A 117 18.70 0.99 7.76
C VAL A 117 19.19 2.26 8.44
N ASP A 118 18.29 2.95 9.15
CA ASP A 118 18.72 3.70 10.32
C ASP A 118 19.19 2.64 11.32
N GLU A 119 20.33 1.99 11.01
CA GLU A 119 21.09 1.31 12.04
C GLU A 119 21.31 2.41 13.07
N PRO A 120 20.79 2.28 14.31
CA PRO A 120 21.29 3.16 15.33
C PRO A 120 22.80 2.96 15.26
N LEU A 121 23.55 4.01 14.94
CA LEU A 121 24.96 4.06 15.24
C LEU A 121 25.02 3.89 16.75
N ALA A 122 24.93 2.64 17.21
CA ALA A 122 25.22 2.26 18.57
C ALA A 122 26.65 2.72 18.71
N ALA A 123 26.83 3.83 19.43
CA ALA A 123 28.12 4.46 19.57
C ALA A 123 29.10 3.36 19.97
N GLY A 124 29.99 2.98 19.05
CA GLY A 124 30.87 1.84 19.26
C GLY A 124 31.59 2.01 20.59
N ALA A 125 31.82 0.90 21.30
CA ALA A 125 32.48 0.98 22.60
C ALA A 125 33.92 1.47 22.40
N LEU A 126 34.20 2.73 22.76
CA LEU A 126 35.56 3.27 22.75
C LEU A 126 36.31 2.76 23.98
N ARG A 127 37.39 2.00 23.75
CA ARG A 127 38.34 1.64 24.81
C ARG A 127 39.64 2.41 24.61
N VAL A 128 40.07 3.08 25.68
CA VAL A 128 41.34 3.80 25.73
C VAL A 128 42.22 3.13 26.78
N ALA A 129 43.35 2.59 26.35
CA ALA A 129 44.29 1.89 27.24
C ALA A 129 45.76 2.15 26.88
N PRO A 130 46.68 2.14 27.86
CA PRO A 130 46.42 2.10 29.30
C PRO A 130 45.83 3.41 29.82
N ASN A 131 45.03 3.33 30.89
CA ASN A 131 44.55 4.51 31.63
C ASN A 131 44.75 4.23 33.14
N PRO A 132 45.61 5.00 33.87
CA PRO A 132 46.37 6.17 33.41
C PRO A 132 47.50 5.83 32.42
N ALA A 133 47.75 6.74 31.47
CA ALA A 133 48.84 6.60 30.49
C ALA A 133 50.06 7.42 30.92
N ALA A 134 51.27 6.89 30.65
CA ALA A 134 52.52 7.62 30.83
C ALA A 134 52.91 8.40 29.57
N ASP A 135 53.01 7.71 28.42
CA ASP A 135 53.51 8.31 27.17
C ASP A 135 52.62 8.05 25.94
N TRP A 136 51.82 6.98 25.94
CA TRP A 136 50.98 6.60 24.80
C TRP A 136 49.64 6.01 25.24
N VAL A 137 48.63 6.17 24.39
CA VAL A 137 47.32 5.52 24.50
C VAL A 137 47.00 4.82 23.19
N ARG A 138 46.29 3.69 23.28
CA ARG A 138 45.67 3.01 22.16
C ARG A 138 44.17 3.25 22.20
N PHE A 139 43.60 3.53 21.02
CA PHE A 139 42.17 3.59 20.80
C PHE A 139 41.74 2.27 20.15
N GLU A 140 40.85 1.54 20.81
CA GLU A 140 40.15 0.41 20.21
C GLU A 140 38.70 0.81 20.03
N TRP A 141 38.26 0.81 18.78
CA TRP A 141 36.88 1.08 18.38
C TRP A 141 36.35 -0.13 17.63
N GLN A 142 35.19 -0.62 18.06
CA GLN A 142 34.46 -1.69 17.37
C GLN A 142 33.32 -1.04 16.61
N SER A 143 33.28 -1.23 15.28
CA SER A 143 32.18 -0.73 14.46
C SER A 143 30.89 -1.43 14.82
N PRO A 144 29.76 -0.70 14.90
CA PRO A 144 28.45 -1.32 15.01
C PRO A 144 27.99 -1.90 13.67
N SER A 145 28.46 -1.35 12.54
CA SER A 145 28.07 -1.80 11.20
C SER A 145 29.17 -2.64 10.53
N ALA A 146 28.75 -3.45 9.57
CA ALA A 146 29.62 -4.22 8.68
C ALA A 146 30.18 -3.37 7.51
N ASP A 147 29.60 -2.18 7.29
CA ASP A 147 30.04 -1.27 6.24
C ASP A 147 31.28 -0.46 6.67
N PRO A 148 32.16 -0.06 5.72
CA PRO A 148 33.27 0.82 6.03
C PRO A 148 32.78 2.17 6.56
N VAL A 149 33.34 2.61 7.68
CA VAL A 149 33.05 3.94 8.24
C VAL A 149 34.31 4.78 8.39
N GLU A 150 34.17 6.10 8.27
CA GLU A 150 35.25 7.04 8.58
C GLU A 150 35.24 7.38 10.07
N VAL A 151 36.39 7.23 10.75
CA VAL A 151 36.54 7.58 12.16
C VAL A 151 37.52 8.74 12.28
N THR A 152 37.12 9.78 13.02
CA THR A 152 38.00 10.88 13.40
C THR A 152 38.14 10.92 14.92
N VAL A 153 39.39 10.91 15.40
CA VAL A 153 39.71 11.12 16.82
C VAL A 153 40.23 12.53 16.97
N SER A 154 39.65 13.34 17.85
CA SER A 154 40.08 14.72 18.12
C SER A 154 40.25 15.01 19.60
N ASP A 155 41.11 15.98 19.94
CA ASP A 155 41.21 16.50 21.30
C ASP A 155 40.05 17.46 21.65
N LEU A 156 40.00 17.92 22.91
CA LEU A 156 38.98 18.87 23.38
C LEU A 156 39.07 20.26 22.72
N LEU A 157 40.16 20.54 22.00
CA LEU A 157 40.34 21.76 21.21
C LEU A 157 39.98 21.54 19.74
N GLY A 158 39.49 20.36 19.37
CA GLY A 158 39.08 20.00 18.01
C GLY A 158 40.25 19.64 17.08
N ARG A 159 41.47 19.46 17.59
CA ARG A 159 42.61 19.02 16.76
C ARG A 159 42.50 17.54 16.46
N VAL A 160 42.55 17.19 15.19
CA VAL A 160 42.50 15.79 14.73
C VAL A 160 43.80 15.07 15.11
N LEU A 161 43.66 14.01 15.90
CA LEU A 161 44.73 13.11 16.32
C LEU A 161 44.88 11.91 15.36
N HIS A 162 43.77 11.48 14.74
CA HIS A 162 43.75 10.38 13.79
C HIS A 162 42.54 10.47 12.83
N ARG A 163 42.73 10.01 11.60
CA ARG A 163 41.71 9.80 10.57
C ARG A 163 42.00 8.48 9.86
N SER A 164 41.01 7.61 9.75
CA SER A 164 41.07 6.33 9.02
C SER A 164 40.52 6.46 7.61
#